data_AF-B3JDT2-F1
#
_entry.id   AF-B3JDT2-F1
#
_cell.length_a   1.000
_cell.length_b   1.000
_cell.length_c   1.000
_cell.angle_alpha   90.00
_cell.angle_beta   90.00
_cell.angle_gamma   90.00
#
_symmetry.space_group_name_H-M   'P 1'
#
loop_
_entity.id
_entity.type
_entity.pdbx_description
1 polymer ?
#
loop_
_entity_poly.entity_id
_entity_poly.type
_entity_poly.pdbx_seq_one_letter_code
_entity_poly.pdbx_strand_id
1 'polypeptide(L)'
;MNTMKTLILTVACCLMAIAQTQAKDFVRPESSNYIKGVEALNAGNAEQAYQYLNEEINQNPDNGYAHCYMALVCNFYGDMKLALYAANESVKLIPEEDTEYRSFAYYTRGTLYMNAQAYDLAEKDLDEAIRLTPSDAENYKTRAEIHMDKGEYDDSLADLQTAIKLDSHADVYDLMMQLLEANPDPAFFDKVTSCYQGVTANR
;
A
#
# COMPACT_ATOMS: atom_id res chain seq x y z
N MET A 1 -31.12 1.27 8.76
CA MET A 1 -29.84 1.50 9.46
C MET A 1 -28.74 1.21 8.45
N ASN A 2 -28.32 2.23 7.69
CA ASN A 2 -27.17 2.12 6.79
C ASN A 2 -25.92 2.29 7.64
N THR A 3 -25.13 1.24 7.76
CA THR A 3 -23.75 1.33 8.23
C THR A 3 -22.95 2.05 7.15
N MET A 4 -22.72 3.36 7.32
CA MET A 4 -21.74 4.09 6.52
C MET A 4 -20.38 3.40 6.75
N LYS A 5 -19.85 2.75 5.71
CA LYS A 5 -18.47 2.28 5.69
C LYS A 5 -17.59 3.53 5.68
N THR A 6 -17.10 3.92 6.86
CA THR A 6 -16.08 4.96 6.97
C THR A 6 -14.79 4.38 6.39
N LEU A 7 -14.31 4.97 5.30
CA LEU A 7 -12.99 4.67 4.75
C LEU A 7 -11.96 5.30 5.69
N ILE A 8 -11.47 4.53 6.68
CA ILE A 8 -10.31 4.92 7.46
C ILE A 8 -9.10 4.53 6.62
N LEU A 9 -8.71 5.41 5.70
CA LEU A 9 -7.38 5.32 5.09
C LEU A 9 -6.41 5.99 6.07
N THR A 10 -5.59 5.19 6.76
CA THR A 10 -4.29 5.66 7.23
C THR A 10 -3.42 5.88 6.01
N VAL A 11 -3.65 6.97 5.27
CA VAL A 11 -2.57 7.55 4.47
C VAL A 11 -1.59 8.03 5.52
N ALA A 12 -0.53 7.28 5.76
CA ALA A 12 0.63 7.84 6.43
C ALA A 12 1.04 9.05 5.58
N CYS A 13 0.63 10.24 6.01
CA CYS A 13 1.14 11.48 5.46
C CYS A 13 2.65 11.42 5.65
N CYS A 14 3.38 11.06 4.60
CA CYS A 14 4.82 11.19 4.52
C CYS A 14 5.17 12.68 4.49
N LEU A 15 5.03 13.31 5.64
CA LEU A 15 5.64 14.58 5.97
C LEU A 15 6.75 14.29 6.96
N MET A 16 7.89 13.75 6.51
CA MET A 16 9.13 13.82 7.29
C MET A 16 10.37 14.05 6.42
N ALA A 17 10.86 15.28 6.55
CA ALA A 17 12.25 15.70 6.70
C ALA A 17 13.35 15.11 5.78
N ILE A 18 13.69 15.92 4.77
CA ILE A 18 15.02 16.26 4.24
C ILE A 18 16.18 15.35 4.69
N ALA A 19 16.55 14.40 3.84
CA ALA A 19 17.92 13.91 3.75
C ALA A 19 18.50 14.36 2.40
N GLN A 20 19.39 15.35 2.42
CA GLN A 20 20.08 15.83 1.23
C GLN A 20 21.05 14.76 0.71
N THR A 21 20.86 14.30 -0.53
CA THR A 21 21.96 14.05 -1.47
C THR A 21 21.42 14.00 -2.91
N GLN A 22 21.73 15.05 -3.68
CA GLN A 22 21.65 15.17 -5.15
C GLN A 22 20.71 14.22 -5.89
N ALA A 23 19.41 14.48 -5.84
CA ALA A 23 18.49 14.12 -6.92
C ALA A 23 18.10 15.42 -7.63
N LYS A 24 17.89 15.39 -8.96
CA LYS A 24 17.14 16.47 -9.61
C LYS A 24 15.86 16.66 -8.79
N ASP A 25 15.59 17.89 -8.35
CA ASP A 25 14.35 18.21 -7.65
C ASP A 25 13.19 17.95 -8.63
N PHE A 26 12.62 16.75 -8.62
CA PHE A 26 11.34 16.52 -9.25
C PHE A 26 10.29 17.17 -8.36
N VAL A 27 9.34 17.88 -8.97
CA VAL A 27 8.31 18.63 -8.24
C VAL A 27 7.02 17.84 -8.34
N ARG A 28 6.45 17.47 -7.18
CA ARG A 28 5.12 16.85 -7.12
C ARG A 28 4.06 17.85 -7.58
N PRO A 29 2.92 17.40 -8.14
CA PRO A 29 1.92 18.31 -8.69
C PRO A 29 1.37 19.27 -7.64
N GLU A 30 1.20 20.54 -8.03
CA GLU A 30 0.61 21.60 -7.18
C GLU A 30 -0.70 22.15 -7.78
N SER A 31 -1.27 21.45 -8.76
CA SER A 31 -2.55 21.82 -9.37
C SER A 31 -3.68 21.80 -8.34
N SER A 32 -4.57 22.79 -8.43
CA SER A 32 -5.63 22.97 -7.41
C SER A 32 -6.56 21.75 -7.30
N ASN A 33 -6.88 21.12 -8.44
CA ASN A 33 -7.76 19.96 -8.46
C ASN A 33 -7.08 18.71 -7.88
N TYR A 34 -5.80 18.50 -8.16
CA TYR A 34 -5.01 17.45 -7.48
C TYR A 34 -5.05 17.61 -5.95
N ILE A 35 -4.67 18.80 -5.44
CA ILE A 35 -4.61 19.05 -3.99
C ILE A 35 -5.99 18.84 -3.35
N LYS A 36 -7.06 19.42 -3.92
CA LYS A 36 -8.43 19.25 -3.41
C LYS A 36 -8.90 17.80 -3.45
N GLY A 37 -8.49 17.05 -4.48
CA GLY A 37 -8.79 15.63 -4.59
C GLY A 37 -8.18 14.80 -3.46
N VAL A 38 -6.90 15.07 -3.16
CA VAL A 38 -6.18 14.42 -2.05
C VAL A 38 -6.77 14.84 -0.69
N GLU A 39 -7.04 16.12 -0.49
CA GLU A 39 -7.68 16.62 0.74
C GLU A 39 -9.06 15.99 0.97
N ALA A 40 -9.87 15.86 -0.08
CA ALA A 40 -11.17 15.22 -0.02
C ALA A 40 -11.05 13.73 0.35
N LEU A 41 -10.07 13.00 -0.20
CA LEU A 41 -9.76 11.63 0.19
C LEU A 41 -9.37 11.52 1.67
N ASN A 42 -8.47 12.40 2.14
CA ASN A 42 -8.04 12.44 3.54
C ASN A 42 -9.19 12.77 4.50
N ALA A 43 -10.19 13.53 4.02
CA ALA A 43 -11.43 13.80 4.75
C ALA A 43 -12.46 12.65 4.66
N GLY A 44 -12.14 11.55 3.98
CA GLY A 44 -13.05 10.42 3.76
C GLY A 44 -14.15 10.69 2.73
N ASN A 45 -14.08 11.79 1.98
CA ASN A 45 -15.06 12.18 0.98
C ASN A 45 -14.64 11.68 -0.42
N ALA A 46 -14.84 10.39 -0.66
CA ALA A 46 -14.50 9.73 -1.93
C ALA A 46 -15.24 10.34 -3.14
N GLU A 47 -16.44 10.89 -2.95
CA GLU A 47 -17.23 11.48 -4.04
C GLU A 47 -16.61 12.80 -4.51
N GLN A 48 -16.28 13.70 -3.58
CA GLN A 48 -15.58 14.94 -3.92
C GLN A 48 -14.18 14.67 -4.47
N ALA A 49 -13.48 13.68 -3.91
CA ALA A 49 -12.20 13.28 -4.44
C ALA A 49 -12.30 12.81 -5.89
N TYR A 50 -13.28 11.96 -6.21
CA TYR A 50 -13.52 11.53 -7.58
C TYR A 50 -13.72 12.72 -8.52
N GLN A 51 -14.56 13.68 -8.13
CA GLN A 51 -14.85 14.86 -8.95
C GLN A 51 -13.58 15.68 -9.25
N TYR A 52 -12.81 16.02 -8.21
CA TYR A 52 -11.60 16.81 -8.37
C TYR A 52 -10.50 16.06 -9.13
N LEU A 53 -10.28 14.78 -8.83
CA LEU A 53 -9.26 13.97 -9.52
C LEU A 53 -9.64 13.71 -10.98
N ASN A 54 -10.92 13.52 -11.28
CA ASN A 54 -11.39 13.37 -12.66
C ASN A 54 -11.17 14.66 -13.45
N GLU A 55 -11.45 15.83 -12.86
CA GLU A 55 -11.16 17.09 -13.53
C GLU A 55 -9.66 17.35 -13.69
N GLU A 56 -8.85 16.98 -12.70
CA GLU A 56 -7.39 17.01 -12.78
C GLU A 56 -6.88 16.15 -13.94
N ILE A 57 -7.32 14.90 -14.05
CA ILE A 57 -6.87 13.98 -15.11
C ILE A 57 -7.33 14.46 -16.50
N ASN A 58 -8.50 15.11 -16.59
CA ASN A 58 -8.96 15.68 -17.87
C ASN A 58 -8.11 16.87 -18.32
N GLN A 59 -7.58 17.66 -17.38
CA GLN A 59 -6.75 18.83 -17.67
C GLN A 59 -5.27 18.46 -17.83
N ASN A 60 -4.79 17.54 -16.99
CA ASN A 60 -3.40 17.11 -16.86
C ASN A 60 -3.35 15.57 -16.91
N PRO A 61 -3.56 14.95 -18.09
CA PRO A 61 -3.64 13.50 -18.21
C PRO A 61 -2.35 12.76 -17.83
N ASP A 62 -1.22 13.45 -17.84
CA ASP A 62 0.09 12.89 -17.47
C ASP A 62 0.37 12.97 -15.95
N ASN A 63 -0.58 13.45 -15.14
CA ASN A 63 -0.45 13.50 -13.69
C ASN A 63 -0.59 12.09 -13.08
N GLY A 64 0.52 11.34 -13.05
CA GLY A 64 0.58 9.98 -12.49
C GLY A 64 0.18 9.86 -11.02
N TYR A 65 0.32 10.93 -10.25
CA TYR A 65 -0.10 11.01 -8.85
C TYR A 65 -1.63 11.06 -8.74
N ALA A 66 -2.29 11.87 -9.56
CA ALA A 66 -3.75 11.92 -9.63
C ALA A 66 -4.33 10.57 -10.06
N HIS A 67 -3.68 9.87 -11.01
CA HIS A 67 -4.05 8.50 -11.37
C HIS A 67 -3.91 7.52 -10.18
N CYS A 68 -2.88 7.66 -9.35
CA CYS A 68 -2.71 6.83 -8.15
C CYS A 68 -3.91 6.98 -7.21
N TYR A 69 -4.28 8.22 -6.88
CA TYR A 69 -5.42 8.49 -6.01
C TYR A 69 -6.75 8.11 -6.65
N MET A 70 -6.88 8.26 -7.97
CA MET A 70 -8.07 7.81 -8.70
C MET A 70 -8.22 6.28 -8.60
N ALA A 71 -7.13 5.52 -8.65
CA ALA A 71 -7.17 4.07 -8.46
C ALA A 71 -7.78 3.69 -7.10
N LEU A 72 -7.37 4.37 -6.02
CA LEU A 72 -7.90 4.16 -4.67
C LEU A 72 -9.40 4.49 -4.58
N VAL A 73 -9.81 5.63 -5.17
CA VAL A 73 -11.22 6.04 -5.20
C VAL A 73 -12.07 5.04 -5.97
N CYS A 74 -11.61 4.58 -7.14
CA CYS A 74 -12.34 3.61 -7.95
C CYS A 74 -12.44 2.25 -7.27
N ASN A 75 -11.37 1.82 -6.59
CA ASN A 75 -11.38 0.61 -5.78
C ASN A 75 -12.41 0.69 -4.65
N PHE A 76 -12.49 1.84 -3.96
CA PHE A 76 -13.51 2.07 -2.93
C PHE A 76 -14.94 1.93 -3.46
N TYR A 77 -15.19 2.37 -4.70
CA TYR A 77 -16.49 2.18 -5.37
C TYR A 77 -16.70 0.81 -6.00
N GLY A 78 -15.69 -0.08 -5.97
CA GLY A 78 -15.74 -1.40 -6.57
C GLY A 78 -15.63 -1.40 -8.10
N ASP A 79 -15.28 -0.27 -8.72
CA ASP A 79 -14.96 -0.23 -10.16
C ASP A 79 -13.53 -0.72 -10.38
N MET A 80 -13.36 -2.04 -10.28
CA MET A 80 -12.06 -2.71 -10.42
C MET A 80 -11.40 -2.42 -11.78
N LYS A 81 -12.20 -2.26 -12.84
CA LYS A 81 -11.68 -1.99 -14.18
C LYS A 81 -11.05 -0.61 -14.24
N LEU A 82 -11.74 0.41 -13.75
CA LEU A 82 -11.21 1.77 -13.72
C LEU A 82 -10.06 1.90 -12.73
N ALA A 83 -10.14 1.20 -11.58
CA ALA A 83 -9.06 1.17 -10.59
C ALA A 83 -7.75 0.63 -11.18
N LEU A 84 -7.79 -0.52 -11.85
CA LEU A 84 -6.62 -1.11 -12.50
C LEU A 84 -6.09 -0.25 -13.65
N TYR A 85 -6.97 0.39 -14.43
CA TYR A 85 -6.55 1.34 -15.47
C TYR A 85 -5.76 2.51 -14.87
N ALA A 86 -6.30 3.15 -13.83
CA ALA A 86 -5.66 4.27 -13.17
C ALA A 86 -4.34 3.86 -12.48
N ALA A 87 -4.31 2.69 -11.83
CA ALA A 87 -3.08 2.17 -11.23
C ALA A 87 -1.98 1.90 -12.27
N ASN A 88 -2.34 1.42 -13.46
CA ASN A 88 -1.39 1.22 -14.55
C ASN A 88 -0.81 2.54 -15.09
N GLU A 89 -1.66 3.55 -15.31
CA GLU A 89 -1.18 4.86 -15.74
C GLU A 89 -0.34 5.52 -14.63
N SER A 90 -0.69 5.33 -13.36
CA SER A 90 0.10 5.82 -12.23
C SER A 90 1.53 5.29 -12.24
N VAL A 91 1.71 3.96 -12.29
CA VAL A 91 3.04 3.32 -12.36
C VAL A 91 3.85 3.77 -13.59
N LYS A 92 3.18 4.10 -14.69
CA LYS A 92 3.82 4.56 -15.92
C LYS A 92 4.25 6.04 -15.85
N LEU A 93 3.43 6.89 -15.26
CA LEU A 93 3.56 8.35 -15.33
C LEU A 93 4.31 8.95 -14.13
N ILE A 94 4.35 8.27 -12.99
CA ILE A 94 5.16 8.72 -11.85
C ILE A 94 6.65 8.66 -12.23
N PRO A 95 7.41 9.76 -12.05
CA PRO A 95 8.84 9.80 -12.32
C PRO A 95 9.60 8.65 -11.64
N GLU A 96 10.63 8.11 -12.30
CA GLU A 96 11.47 7.05 -11.72
C GLU A 96 12.23 7.53 -10.48
N GLU A 97 12.49 8.83 -10.39
CA GLU A 97 13.16 9.48 -9.26
C GLU A 97 12.28 9.61 -8.02
N ASP A 98 10.94 9.64 -8.15
CA ASP A 98 10.03 9.64 -6.99
C ASP A 98 9.78 8.20 -6.53
N THR A 99 10.83 7.59 -5.96
CA THR A 99 10.79 6.19 -5.52
C THR A 99 9.70 5.94 -4.48
N GLU A 100 9.36 6.95 -3.68
CA GLU A 100 8.32 6.89 -2.66
C GLU A 100 6.92 6.77 -3.30
N TYR A 101 6.53 7.69 -4.19
CA TYR A 101 5.23 7.58 -4.87
C TYR A 101 5.19 6.42 -5.86
N ARG A 102 6.31 6.08 -6.49
CA ARG A 102 6.38 4.94 -7.38
C ARG A 102 6.18 3.64 -6.61
N SER A 103 6.80 3.50 -5.43
CA SER A 103 6.53 2.41 -4.49
C SER A 103 5.04 2.36 -4.14
N PHE A 104 4.44 3.50 -3.78
CA PHE A 104 3.01 3.58 -3.46
C PHE A 104 2.10 3.19 -4.63
N ALA A 105 2.47 3.52 -5.87
CA ALA A 105 1.72 3.13 -7.06
C ALA A 105 1.81 1.62 -7.33
N TYR A 106 3.00 1.02 -7.16
CA TYR A 106 3.17 -0.43 -7.22
C TYR A 106 2.39 -1.12 -6.12
N TYR A 107 2.49 -0.67 -4.87
CA TYR A 107 1.67 -1.14 -3.75
C TYR A 107 0.18 -1.08 -4.08
N THR A 108 -0.31 0.07 -4.57
CA THR A 108 -1.72 0.27 -4.93
C THR A 108 -2.15 -0.76 -5.98
N ARG A 109 -1.37 -0.96 -7.05
CA ARG A 109 -1.72 -1.96 -8.07
C ARG A 109 -1.61 -3.39 -7.55
N GLY A 110 -0.61 -3.68 -6.71
CA GLY A 110 -0.45 -4.97 -6.04
C GLY A 110 -1.67 -5.33 -5.21
N THR A 111 -2.21 -4.40 -4.43
CA THR A 111 -3.43 -4.62 -3.63
C THR A 111 -4.66 -4.88 -4.51
N LEU A 112 -4.77 -4.24 -5.68
CA LEU A 112 -5.84 -4.51 -6.65
C LEU A 112 -5.72 -5.91 -7.23
N TYR A 113 -4.51 -6.36 -7.56
CA TYR A 113 -4.28 -7.73 -8.01
C TYR A 113 -4.55 -8.76 -6.91
N MET A 114 -4.18 -8.46 -5.66
CA MET A 114 -4.51 -9.30 -4.50
C MET A 114 -6.03 -9.45 -4.34
N ASN A 115 -6.78 -8.34 -4.41
CA ASN A 115 -8.25 -8.37 -4.36
C ASN A 115 -8.87 -9.13 -5.53
N ALA A 116 -8.19 -9.18 -6.68
CA ALA A 116 -8.56 -9.97 -7.84
C ALA A 116 -8.05 -11.42 -7.80
N GLN A 117 -7.41 -11.83 -6.68
CA GLN A 117 -6.75 -13.14 -6.49
C GLN A 117 -5.67 -13.46 -7.55
N ALA A 118 -5.12 -12.43 -8.18
CA ALA A 118 -4.00 -12.53 -9.11
C ALA A 118 -2.68 -12.45 -8.33
N TYR A 119 -2.45 -13.41 -7.45
CA TYR A 119 -1.40 -13.38 -6.44
C TYR A 119 0.02 -13.23 -7.03
N ASP A 120 0.35 -13.92 -8.11
CA ASP A 120 1.69 -13.79 -8.75
C ASP A 120 1.95 -12.37 -9.28
N LEU A 121 0.91 -11.67 -9.75
CA LEU A 121 1.03 -10.29 -10.21
C LEU A 121 1.13 -9.32 -9.03
N ALA A 122 0.36 -9.59 -7.96
CA ALA A 122 0.39 -8.81 -6.74
C ALA A 122 1.76 -8.87 -6.05
N GLU A 123 2.32 -10.07 -5.91
CA GLU A 123 3.65 -10.32 -5.34
C GLU A 123 4.73 -9.58 -6.12
N LYS A 124 4.71 -9.66 -7.46
CA LYS A 124 5.66 -8.94 -8.30
C LYS A 124 5.61 -7.43 -8.12
N ASP A 125 4.42 -6.86 -7.97
CA ASP A 125 4.28 -5.42 -7.72
C ASP A 125 4.76 -5.05 -6.30
N LEU A 126 4.50 -5.89 -5.30
CA LEU A 126 4.99 -5.65 -3.94
C LEU A 126 6.50 -5.82 -3.82
N ASP A 127 7.10 -6.74 -4.56
CA ASP A 127 8.57 -6.87 -4.67
C ASP A 127 9.19 -5.56 -5.17
N GLU A 128 8.57 -4.93 -6.17
CA GLU A 128 9.04 -3.66 -6.71
C GLU A 128 8.81 -2.50 -5.73
N ALA A 129 7.68 -2.48 -5.01
CA ALA A 129 7.44 -1.51 -3.94
C ALA A 129 8.48 -1.63 -2.81
N ILE A 130 8.78 -2.86 -2.37
CA ILE A 130 9.82 -3.16 -1.38
C ILE A 130 11.21 -2.75 -1.90
N ARG A 131 11.52 -3.02 -3.17
CA ARG A 131 12.80 -2.63 -3.77
C ARG A 131 12.99 -1.10 -3.76
N LEU A 132 11.92 -0.35 -4.01
CA LEU A 132 11.93 1.12 -4.06
C LEU A 132 11.90 1.75 -2.67
N THR A 133 11.17 1.17 -1.73
CA THR A 133 11.05 1.67 -0.35
C THR A 133 11.11 0.50 0.64
N PRO A 134 12.32 -0.02 0.92
CA PRO A 134 12.50 -1.21 1.76
C PRO A 134 12.18 -0.98 3.24
N SER A 135 11.95 0.27 3.64
CA SER A 135 11.57 0.67 4.99
C SER A 135 10.06 0.77 5.22
N ASP A 136 9.25 0.59 4.19
CA ASP A 136 7.79 0.64 4.30
C ASP A 136 7.25 -0.71 4.79
N ALA A 137 6.82 -0.75 6.04
CA ALA A 137 6.32 -1.96 6.70
C ALA A 137 5.03 -2.49 6.04
N GLU A 138 4.22 -1.62 5.42
CA GLU A 138 2.93 -2.02 4.84
C GLU A 138 3.14 -2.94 3.63
N ASN A 139 4.18 -2.69 2.82
CA ASN A 139 4.49 -3.54 1.67
C ASN A 139 4.80 -4.99 2.07
N TYR A 140 5.56 -5.19 3.16
CA TYR A 140 5.83 -6.53 3.69
C TYR A 140 4.55 -7.15 4.26
N LYS A 141 3.73 -6.37 4.97
CA LYS A 141 2.47 -6.87 5.55
C LYS A 141 1.53 -7.39 4.46
N THR A 142 1.33 -6.63 3.39
CA THR A 142 0.47 -7.05 2.27
C THR A 142 1.05 -8.25 1.52
N ARG A 143 2.39 -8.34 1.36
CA ARG A 143 3.00 -9.54 0.75
C ARG A 143 2.86 -10.77 1.64
N ALA A 144 2.91 -10.60 2.96
CA ALA A 144 2.66 -11.68 3.91
C ALA A 144 1.23 -12.26 3.81
N GLU A 145 0.22 -11.41 3.57
CA GLU A 145 -1.16 -11.84 3.31
C GLU A 145 -1.24 -12.69 2.03
N ILE A 146 -0.53 -12.28 0.96
CA ILE A 146 -0.46 -13.06 -0.28
C ILE A 146 0.22 -14.41 -0.06
N HIS A 147 1.33 -14.44 0.66
CA HIS A 147 2.01 -15.69 1.00
C HIS A 147 1.10 -16.62 1.84
N MET A 148 0.32 -16.08 2.78
CA MET A 148 -0.69 -16.86 3.51
C MET A 148 -1.73 -17.49 2.58
N ASP A 149 -2.29 -16.71 1.66
CA ASP A 149 -3.29 -17.18 0.69
C ASP A 149 -2.73 -18.26 -0.25
N LYS A 150 -1.42 -18.20 -0.55
CA LYS A 150 -0.69 -19.21 -1.33
C LYS A 150 -0.27 -20.44 -0.50
N GLY A 151 -0.39 -20.41 0.82
CA GLY A 151 0.09 -21.45 1.73
C GLY A 151 1.60 -21.42 2.03
N GLU A 152 2.26 -20.32 1.70
CA GLU A 152 3.69 -20.05 1.86
C GLU A 152 3.96 -19.48 3.26
N TYR A 153 3.64 -20.27 4.29
CA TYR A 153 3.57 -19.78 5.67
C TYR A 153 4.91 -19.32 6.28
N ASP A 154 6.03 -19.95 5.90
CA ASP A 154 7.36 -19.52 6.36
C ASP A 154 7.76 -18.15 5.76
N ASP A 155 7.42 -17.90 4.49
CA ASP A 155 7.67 -16.63 3.81
C ASP A 155 6.77 -15.51 4.38
N SER A 156 5.50 -15.82 4.65
CA SER A 156 4.61 -14.90 5.37
C SER A 156 5.15 -14.51 6.74
N LEU A 157 5.63 -15.48 7.54
CA LEU A 157 6.23 -15.19 8.85
C LEU A 157 7.47 -14.29 8.74
N ALA A 158 8.31 -14.49 7.72
CA ALA A 158 9.50 -13.67 7.49
C ALA A 158 9.15 -12.22 7.12
N ASP A 159 8.08 -12.01 6.35
CA ASP A 159 7.59 -10.68 6.01
C ASP A 159 6.95 -9.98 7.22
N LEU A 160 6.10 -10.66 7.99
CA LEU A 160 5.53 -10.09 9.22
C LEU A 160 6.62 -9.75 10.25
N GLN A 161 7.68 -10.56 10.33
CA GLN A 161 8.88 -10.25 11.14
C GLN A 161 9.54 -8.94 10.70
N THR A 162 9.66 -8.74 9.40
CA THR A 162 10.28 -7.54 8.83
C THR A 162 9.40 -6.32 9.08
N ALA A 163 8.08 -6.44 8.87
CA ALA A 163 7.11 -5.39 9.15
C ALA A 163 7.20 -4.90 10.60
N ILE A 164 7.22 -5.80 11.60
CA ILE A 164 7.33 -5.39 13.01
C ILE A 164 8.68 -4.74 13.34
N LYS A 165 9.78 -5.19 12.71
CA LYS A 165 11.10 -4.60 12.91
C LYS A 165 11.17 -3.18 12.36
N LEU A 166 10.49 -2.92 11.25
CA LEU A 166 10.43 -1.61 10.60
C LEU A 166 9.49 -0.65 11.33
N ASP A 167 8.29 -1.12 11.66
CA ASP A 167 7.34 -0.38 12.48
C ASP A 167 6.81 -1.25 13.63
N SER A 168 7.19 -0.85 14.83
CA SER A 168 6.79 -1.50 16.06
C SER A 168 5.28 -1.39 16.36
N HIS A 169 4.56 -0.52 15.64
CA HIS A 169 3.11 -0.34 15.69
C HIS A 169 2.39 -0.95 14.48
N ALA A 170 3.11 -1.63 13.58
CA ALA A 170 2.48 -2.35 12.48
C ALA A 170 1.44 -3.34 13.05
N ASP A 171 0.20 -3.21 12.58
CA ASP A 171 -0.90 -4.06 13.02
C ASP A 171 -0.82 -5.44 12.36
N VAL A 172 0.07 -6.29 12.88
CA VAL A 172 0.31 -7.63 12.35
C VAL A 172 -0.18 -8.75 13.27
N TYR A 173 -0.71 -8.41 14.45
CA TYR A 173 -1.15 -9.41 15.42
C TYR A 173 -2.26 -10.29 14.85
N ASP A 174 -3.26 -9.66 14.22
CA ASP A 174 -4.36 -10.38 13.59
C ASP A 174 -3.87 -11.29 12.46
N LEU A 175 -2.88 -10.84 11.68
CA LEU A 175 -2.27 -11.65 10.62
C LEU A 175 -1.46 -12.82 11.16
N MET A 176 -0.70 -12.63 12.25
CA MET A 176 0.03 -13.73 12.89
C MET A 176 -0.92 -14.76 13.52
N MET A 177 -2.06 -14.32 14.06
CA MET A 177 -3.10 -15.24 14.55
C MET A 177 -3.71 -16.04 13.39
N GLN A 178 -4.07 -15.37 12.29
CA GLN A 178 -4.55 -16.04 11.07
C GLN A 178 -3.52 -17.02 10.50
N LEU A 179 -2.24 -16.66 10.52
CA LEU A 179 -1.14 -17.50 10.07
C LEU A 179 -1.01 -18.79 10.92
N LEU A 180 -1.19 -18.70 12.24
CA LEU A 180 -1.22 -19.87 13.14
C LEU A 180 -2.46 -20.74 12.93
N GLU A 181 -3.61 -20.13 12.65
CA GLU A 181 -4.84 -20.87 12.33
C GLU A 181 -4.73 -21.60 10.99
N ALA A 182 -4.10 -20.96 9.99
CA ALA A 182 -3.85 -21.55 8.67
C ALA A 182 -2.79 -22.67 8.72
N ASN A 183 -1.82 -22.58 9.65
CA ASN A 183 -0.79 -23.59 9.86
C ASN A 183 -0.70 -24.05 11.33
N PRO A 184 -1.54 -25.02 11.74
CA PRO A 184 -1.62 -25.48 13.14
C PRO A 184 -0.47 -26.41 13.55
N ASP A 185 0.65 -26.42 12.83
CA ASP A 185 1.82 -27.23 13.15
C ASP A 185 2.50 -26.74 14.44
N PRO A 186 2.73 -27.61 15.45
CA PRO A 186 3.35 -27.19 16.71
C PRO A 186 4.76 -26.61 16.57
N ALA A 187 5.58 -27.10 15.63
CA ALA A 187 6.92 -26.55 15.44
C ALA A 187 6.85 -25.16 14.78
N PHE A 188 5.85 -24.93 13.92
CA PHE A 188 5.56 -23.61 13.39
C PHE A 188 5.05 -22.64 14.48
N PHE A 189 4.20 -23.10 15.38
CA PHE A 189 3.78 -22.32 16.55
C PHE A 189 4.99 -21.85 17.39
N ASP A 190 5.96 -22.72 17.63
CA ASP A 190 7.20 -22.38 18.34
C ASP A 190 8.02 -21.32 17.59
N LYS A 191 8.07 -21.37 16.24
CA LYS A 191 8.72 -20.33 15.42
C LYS A 191 8.05 -18.97 15.58
N VAL A 192 6.72 -18.91 15.46
CA VAL A 192 5.95 -17.66 15.55
C VAL A 192 6.08 -17.04 16.94
N THR A 193 5.97 -17.84 18.00
CA THR A 193 6.09 -17.35 19.38
C THR A 193 7.50 -16.89 19.73
N SER A 194 8.54 -17.56 19.23
CA SER A 194 9.93 -17.12 19.40
C SER A 194 10.21 -15.78 18.72
N CYS A 195 9.62 -15.57 17.55
CA CYS A 195 9.69 -14.30 16.83
C CYS A 195 9.15 -13.13 17.68
N TYR A 196 7.99 -13.30 18.32
CA TYR A 196 7.40 -12.27 19.19
C TYR A 196 8.30 -11.89 20.37
N GLN A 197 8.81 -12.89 21.08
CA GLN A 197 9.63 -12.66 22.27
C GLN A 197 10.91 -11.89 21.94
N GLY A 198 11.55 -12.22 20.81
CA GLY A 198 12.78 -11.55 20.36
C GLY A 198 12.57 -10.08 19.98
N VAL A 199 11.39 -9.71 19.49
CA VAL A 199 11.04 -8.32 19.18
C VAL A 199 10.73 -7.53 20.45
N THR A 200 9.93 -8.09 21.36
CA THR A 200 9.53 -7.37 22.60
C THR A 200 10.68 -7.20 23.59
N ALA A 201 11.66 -8.11 23.61
CA ALA A 201 12.80 -8.03 24.51
C ALA A 201 13.86 -6.98 24.09
N ASN A 202 13.78 -6.46 22.86
CA ASN A 202 14.68 -5.44 22.33
C ASN A 202 14.06 -4.02 22.30
N ARG A 203 12.90 -3.82 22.93
CA ARG A 203 12.29 -2.50 23.22
C ARG A 203 12.69 -2.03 24.62
#